data_AF-A0A5R9NQ46-F1
#
_entry.id   AF-A0A5R9NQ46-F1
#
_cell.length_a   1.000
_cell.length_b   1.000
_cell.length_c   1.000
_cell.angle_alpha   90.00
_cell.angle_beta   90.00
_cell.angle_gamma   90.00
#
_symmetry.space_group_name_H-M   'P 1'
#
loop_
_entity.id
_entity.type
_entity.pdbx_description
1 polymer ?
#
loop_
_entity_poly.entity_id
_entity_poly.type
_entity_poly.pdbx_seq_one_letter_code
_entity_poly.pdbx_strand_id
1 'polypeptide(L)'
;MAPFLDDLVSWVADGNWPVARPVADLLVSTGAGALPALRQVLQGSDAIHQYFMLLLVANRLPPDIAAVLRGDLERLATKRSTDQFREGVSELAEDILQKLGN
;
A
#
# COMPACT_ATOMS: atom_id res chain seq x y z
N MET A 1 16.95 -7.62 -0.96
CA MET A 1 16.15 -6.39 -0.76
C MET A 1 17.10 -5.33 -0.22
N ALA A 2 16.96 -4.07 -0.65
CA ALA A 2 17.77 -3.00 -0.11
C ALA A 2 17.20 -2.66 1.29
N PRO A 3 17.92 -2.93 2.40
CA PRO A 3 17.38 -2.84 3.76
C PRO A 3 16.76 -1.48 4.10
N PHE A 4 17.22 -0.43 3.43
CA PHE A 4 16.68 0.93 3.56
C PHE A 4 15.21 1.07 3.16
N LEU A 5 14.73 0.31 2.17
CA LEU A 5 13.32 0.40 1.75
C LEU A 5 12.37 -0.22 2.76
N ASP A 6 12.82 -1.27 3.47
CA ASP A 6 12.03 -1.92 4.52
C ASP A 6 11.87 -1.00 5.73
N ASP A 7 12.94 -0.27 6.08
CA ASP A 7 12.90 0.76 7.11
C ASP A 7 11.97 1.92 6.71
N LEU A 8 12.01 2.36 5.44
CA LEU A 8 11.13 3.43 4.97
C LEU A 8 9.65 3.04 5.02
N VAL A 9 9.28 1.84 4.59
CA VAL A 9 7.86 1.44 4.65
C VAL A 9 7.36 1.33 6.09
N SER A 10 8.22 1.03 7.06
CA SER A 10 7.85 0.99 8.49
C SER A 10 7.42 2.37 9.02
N TRP A 11 7.98 3.46 8.49
CA TRP A 11 7.57 4.82 8.84
C TRP A 11 6.20 5.23 8.30
N VAL A 12 5.61 4.40 7.44
CA VAL A 12 4.24 4.54 6.91
C VAL A 12 3.27 3.56 7.59
N ALA A 13 3.70 2.86 8.65
CA ALA A 13 2.84 1.94 9.40
C ALA A 13 1.61 2.62 10.00
N ASP A 14 1.74 3.86 10.44
CA ASP A 14 0.64 4.68 10.91
C ASP A 14 0.69 6.07 10.26
N GLY A 15 -0.31 6.39 9.46
CA GLY A 15 -0.42 7.68 8.76
C GLY A 15 -0.63 8.88 9.68
N ASN A 16 -0.90 8.66 10.97
CA ASN A 16 -0.95 9.71 11.97
C ASN A 16 0.45 10.17 12.41
N TRP A 17 1.50 9.38 12.13
CA TRP A 17 2.86 9.80 12.45
C TRP A 17 3.27 11.00 11.58
N PRO A 18 3.91 12.04 12.16
CA PRO A 18 4.34 13.21 11.40
C PRO A 18 5.24 12.89 10.20
N VAL A 19 5.98 11.79 10.28
CA VAL A 19 6.92 11.32 9.26
C VAL A 19 6.27 10.51 8.14
N ALA A 20 5.05 9.99 8.34
CA ALA A 20 4.43 9.05 7.41
C ALA A 20 4.16 9.67 6.04
N ARG A 21 3.64 10.90 5.98
CA ARG A 21 3.37 11.61 4.73
C ARG A 21 4.64 11.93 3.94
N PRO A 22 5.69 12.56 4.52
CA PRO A 22 6.95 12.77 3.81
C PRO A 22 7.57 11.48 3.27
N VAL A 23 7.52 10.38 4.03
CA VAL A 23 8.08 9.10 3.57
C VAL A 23 7.21 8.48 2.47
N ALA A 24 5.88 8.56 2.59
CA ALA A 24 4.98 8.13 1.54
C ALA A 24 5.22 8.90 0.23
N ASP A 25 5.44 10.21 0.30
CA ASP A 25 5.77 11.03 -0.88
C ASP A 25 7.08 10.57 -1.55
N LEU A 26 8.09 10.24 -0.76
CA LEU A 26 9.34 9.66 -1.26
C LEU A 26 9.09 8.30 -1.95
N LEU A 27 8.30 7.41 -1.35
CA LEU A 27 7.96 6.12 -1.93
C LEU A 27 7.20 6.26 -3.25
N VAL A 28 6.23 7.19 -3.33
CA VAL A 28 5.50 7.50 -4.57
C VAL A 28 6.47 8.01 -5.64
N SER A 29 7.37 8.93 -5.29
CA SER A 29 8.35 9.49 -6.23
C SER A 29 9.38 8.46 -6.73
N THR A 30 9.65 7.44 -5.93
CA THR A 30 10.54 6.32 -6.29
C THR A 30 9.91 5.41 -7.36
N GLY A 31 8.57 5.43 -7.49
CA GLY A 31 7.84 4.70 -8.52
C GLY A 31 8.07 3.18 -8.45
N ALA A 32 8.40 2.58 -9.59
CA ALA A 32 8.56 1.13 -9.71
C ALA A 32 9.62 0.54 -8.76
N GLY A 33 10.62 1.33 -8.34
CA GLY A 33 11.65 0.91 -7.40
C GLY A 33 11.13 0.60 -5.99
N ALA A 34 9.98 1.17 -5.60
CA ALA A 34 9.36 0.94 -4.29
C ALA A 34 8.50 -0.33 -4.25
N LEU A 35 8.12 -0.90 -5.41
CA LEU A 35 7.18 -2.01 -5.50
C LEU A 35 7.54 -3.24 -4.64
N PRO A 36 8.81 -3.68 -4.52
CA PRO A 36 9.15 -4.81 -3.65
C PRO A 36 8.79 -4.57 -2.19
N ALA A 37 9.04 -3.37 -1.67
CA ALA A 37 8.77 -3.01 -0.28
C ALA A 37 7.26 -2.81 -0.04
N LEU A 38 6.54 -2.23 -1.00
CA LEU A 38 5.07 -2.15 -0.94
C LEU A 38 4.45 -3.55 -0.87
N ARG A 39 4.89 -4.48 -1.72
CA ARG A 39 4.38 -5.86 -1.72
C ARG A 39 4.58 -6.55 -0.39
N GLN A 40 5.72 -6.36 0.25
CA GLN A 40 5.99 -6.92 1.57
C GLN A 40 4.94 -6.49 2.59
N VAL A 41 4.57 -5.21 2.60
CA VAL A 41 3.51 -4.69 3.49
C VAL A 41 2.13 -5.25 3.11
N LEU A 42 1.78 -5.21 1.82
CA LEU A 42 0.49 -5.70 1.31
C LEU A 42 0.31 -7.22 1.44
N GLN A 43 1.38 -7.97 1.62
CA GLN A 43 1.37 -9.42 1.88
C GLN A 43 1.51 -9.76 3.36
N GLY A 44 1.77 -8.77 4.21
CA GLY A 44 1.85 -8.92 5.66
C GLY A 44 0.47 -9.13 6.33
N SER A 45 0.45 -8.98 7.64
CA SER A 45 -0.74 -9.19 8.48
C SER A 45 -1.19 -7.94 9.24
N ASP A 46 -0.42 -6.86 9.19
CA ASP A 46 -0.76 -5.61 9.87
C ASP A 46 -1.77 -4.83 9.02
N ALA A 47 -3.04 -4.88 9.43
CA ALA A 47 -4.15 -4.26 8.71
C ALA A 47 -4.02 -2.73 8.66
N ILE A 48 -3.50 -2.10 9.72
CA ILE A 48 -3.34 -0.64 9.79
C ILE A 48 -2.23 -0.21 8.83
N HIS A 49 -1.10 -0.92 8.84
CA HIS A 49 0.00 -0.65 7.91
C HIS A 49 -0.44 -0.85 6.46
N GLN A 50 -1.19 -1.92 6.17
CA GLN A 50 -1.78 -2.15 4.85
C GLN A 50 -2.68 -1.01 4.42
N TYR A 51 -3.59 -0.57 5.30
CA TYR A 51 -4.48 0.54 5.01
C TYR A 51 -3.72 1.81 4.64
N PHE A 52 -2.76 2.22 5.47
CA PHE A 52 -1.98 3.44 5.19
C PHE A 52 -1.07 3.31 3.98
N MET A 53 -0.52 2.12 3.72
CA MET A 53 0.26 1.87 2.49
C MET A 53 -0.62 2.00 1.24
N LEU A 54 -1.84 1.48 1.28
CA LEU A 54 -2.81 1.66 0.19
C LEU A 54 -3.19 3.14 0.03
N LEU A 55 -3.52 3.81 1.13
CA LEU A 55 -4.05 5.17 1.13
C LEU A 55 -3.01 6.21 0.71
N LEU A 56 -1.83 6.18 1.34
CA LEU A 56 -0.81 7.20 1.20
C LEU A 56 0.17 6.94 0.06
N VAL A 57 0.24 5.70 -0.43
CA VAL A 57 1.21 5.31 -1.48
C VAL A 57 0.51 4.69 -2.68
N ALA A 58 -0.08 3.49 -2.56
CA ALA A 58 -0.54 2.73 -3.73
C ALA A 58 -1.60 3.49 -4.56
N ASN A 59 -2.54 4.17 -3.90
CA ASN A 59 -3.59 4.97 -4.54
C ASN A 59 -3.06 6.24 -5.25
N ARG A 60 -1.80 6.60 -5.04
CA ARG A 60 -1.15 7.79 -5.62
C ARG A 60 -0.10 7.44 -6.67
N LEU A 61 0.17 6.16 -6.90
CA LEU A 61 1.08 5.72 -7.94
C LEU A 61 0.46 5.94 -9.34
N PRO A 62 1.30 6.20 -10.36
CA PRO A 62 0.87 6.17 -11.76
C PRO A 62 0.16 4.83 -12.11
N PRO A 63 -0.90 4.85 -12.93
CA PRO A 63 -1.70 3.65 -13.21
C PRO A 63 -0.91 2.46 -13.76
N ASP A 64 0.09 2.71 -14.61
CA ASP A 64 0.99 1.71 -15.17
C ASP A 64 1.85 1.02 -14.10
N ILE A 65 2.29 1.78 -13.09
CA ILE A 65 3.06 1.24 -11.96
C ILE A 65 2.13 0.53 -10.98
N ALA A 66 0.99 1.12 -10.65
CA ALA A 66 -0.01 0.55 -9.75
C ALA A 66 -0.60 -0.76 -10.29
N ALA A 67 -0.74 -0.90 -11.61
CA ALA A 67 -1.20 -2.14 -12.25
C ALA A 67 -0.32 -3.36 -11.92
N VAL A 68 0.97 -3.15 -11.60
CA VAL A 68 1.89 -4.22 -11.18
C VAL A 68 1.48 -4.81 -9.81
N LEU A 69 0.72 -4.06 -9.00
CA LEU A 69 0.16 -4.50 -7.71
C LEU A 69 -1.23 -5.12 -7.84
N ARG A 70 -1.81 -5.24 -9.04
CA ARG A 70 -3.18 -5.72 -9.25
C ARG A 70 -3.49 -7.02 -8.50
N GLY A 71 -2.61 -8.02 -8.59
CA GLY A 71 -2.82 -9.30 -7.88
C GLY A 71 -2.76 -9.18 -6.35
N ASP A 72 -1.97 -8.23 -5.82
CA ASP A 72 -1.94 -7.94 -4.38
C ASP A 72 -3.23 -7.24 -3.93
N LEU A 73 -3.73 -6.29 -4.72
CA LEU A 73 -5.00 -5.60 -4.48
C LEU A 73 -6.20 -6.54 -4.57
N GLU A 74 -6.25 -7.42 -5.58
CA GLU A 74 -7.32 -8.41 -5.74
C GLU A 74 -7.38 -9.36 -4.55
N ARG A 75 -6.21 -9.78 -4.05
CA ARG A 75 -6.13 -10.60 -2.82
C ARG A 75 -6.67 -9.85 -1.61
N LEU A 76 -6.32 -8.57 -1.43
CA LEU A 76 -6.78 -7.76 -0.29
C LEU A 76 -8.29 -7.43 -0.38
N ALA A 77 -8.83 -7.28 -1.59
CA ALA A 77 -10.27 -7.08 -1.80
C ALA A 77 -11.08 -8.35 -1.49
N THR A 78 -10.52 -9.53 -1.78
CA THR A 78 -11.23 -10.83 -1.68
C THR A 78 -11.02 -11.56 -0.36
N LYS A 79 -9.81 -11.52 0.23
CA LYS A 79 -9.46 -12.27 1.44
C LYS A 79 -9.44 -11.32 2.64
N ARG A 80 -10.46 -11.46 3.51
CA ARG A 80 -10.69 -10.57 4.65
C ARG A 80 -10.32 -11.25 5.95
N SER A 81 -9.35 -10.71 6.67
CA SER A 81 -9.32 -10.88 8.13
C SER A 81 -10.33 -9.93 8.78
N THR A 82 -10.77 -10.24 10.00
CA THR A 82 -11.66 -9.35 10.78
C THR A 82 -11.04 -7.96 10.95
N ASP A 83 -9.72 -7.89 11.11
CA ASP A 83 -9.01 -6.62 11.31
C ASP A 83 -8.93 -5.82 10.00
N GLN A 84 -8.63 -6.47 8.87
CA GLN A 84 -8.65 -5.82 7.55
C GLN A 84 -10.01 -5.23 7.19
N PHE A 85 -11.10 -5.90 7.59
CA PHE A 85 -12.46 -5.38 7.42
C PHE A 85 -12.71 -4.15 8.31
N ARG A 86 -12.27 -4.18 9.58
CA ARG A 86 -12.43 -3.04 10.50
C ARG A 86 -11.67 -1.81 10.04
N GLU A 87 -10.47 -2.00 9.52
CA GLU A 87 -9.60 -0.92 9.03
C GLU A 87 -9.98 -0.43 7.63
N GLY A 88 -10.90 -1.10 6.91
CA GLY A 88 -11.31 -0.69 5.57
C GLY A 88 -10.30 -1.01 4.46
N VAL A 89 -9.45 -2.02 4.66
CA VAL A 89 -8.38 -2.40 3.72
C VAL A 89 -8.96 -2.91 2.40
N SER A 90 -10.01 -3.74 2.48
CA SER A 90 -10.61 -4.37 1.30
C SER A 90 -11.34 -3.36 0.41
N GLU A 91 -12.09 -2.45 1.03
CA GLU A 91 -12.82 -1.37 0.38
C GLU A 91 -11.84 -0.48 -0.38
N LEU A 92 -10.75 -0.07 0.28
CA LEU A 92 -9.74 0.77 -0.35
C LEU A 92 -8.99 0.05 -1.49
N ALA A 93 -8.71 -1.24 -1.33
CA ALA A 93 -8.09 -2.04 -2.40
C ALA A 93 -9.02 -2.15 -3.63
N GLU A 94 -10.32 -2.31 -3.41
CA GLU A 94 -11.33 -2.34 -4.47
C GLU A 94 -11.43 -0.99 -5.20
N ASP A 95 -11.47 0.12 -4.45
CA ASP A 95 -11.47 1.47 -5.02
C ASP A 95 -10.25 1.72 -5.92
N ILE A 96 -9.06 1.26 -5.51
CA ILE A 96 -7.85 1.36 -6.33
C ILE A 96 -7.98 0.49 -7.57
N LEU A 97 -8.49 -0.75 -7.46
CA LEU A 97 -8.70 -1.63 -8.63
C LEU A 97 -9.67 -1.04 -9.65
N GLN A 98 -10.76 -0.43 -9.19
CA GLN A 98 -11.73 0.23 -10.07
C GLN A 98 -11.10 1.39 -10.83
N LYS A 99 -10.24 2.19 -10.19
CA LYS A 99 -9.47 3.26 -10.86
C LYS A 99 -8.49 2.75 -11.90
N LEU A 100 -7.99 1.52 -11.76
CA LEU A 100 -7.09 0.89 -12.73
C LEU A 100 -7.83 0.19 -13.88
N GLY A 101 -9.14 -0.01 -13.77
CA GLY A 101 -9.99 -0.62 -14.80
C GLY A 101 -10.72 0.38 -15.68
N ASN A 102 -10.86 1.63 -15.22
CA ASN A 102 -11.41 2.77 -15.97
C ASN A 102 -10.31 3.53 -16.70
#